data_AF-A0AAD9NB48-F1
#
_entry.id   AF-A0AAD9NB48-F1
#
_cell.length_a   1.000
_cell.length_b   1.000
_cell.length_c   1.000
_cell.angle_alpha   90.00
_cell.angle_beta   90.00
_cell.angle_gamma   90.00
#
_symmetry.space_group_name_H-M   'P 1'
#
loop_
_entity.id
_entity.type
_entity.pdbx_description
1 polymer ?
#
loop_
_entity_poly.entity_id
_entity_poly.type
_entity_poly.pdbx_seq_one_letter_code
_entity_poly.pdbx_strand_id
1 'polypeptide(L)'
;MTEKFTNPQMKTWWTKRLLSDDYHCAGRLSERQLKLAAEGGFATIFSLFTYPDETNRTELYDSRFDLPSTSQTSDALSMCEDVHFEAILERGVDWRTESTVFKVKELVESYQKPILLYCDNSYASAFLLLAYHAYVTSRRENDEPAVSDRDVFRIGALLGYDFGGDPVLVDLVSKLTGNPRLSRTPSPDTAVSNWYDLYWIMKPVYKEFFICGQFQSNHLQRIAKVGLKVLINCRTGKPNPEETRQPEDVVLLNISGRVDTKGDLTNFFAEEGPNIPFTLDTWGQYADFMKNHPDLGPIMVHCKTGFRAGQLAILAAAYKYDLSSKWVLDRAAILGYKLASERYNKVLEELLEKNVNQDD
;
A
#
# COMPACT_ATOMS: atom_id res chain seq x y z
N MET A 1 19.58 -2.67 23.42
CA MET A 1 18.66 -1.51 23.40
C MET A 1 17.65 -1.74 22.31
N THR A 2 16.45 -2.21 22.65
CA THR A 2 15.34 -2.39 21.72
C THR A 2 14.63 -1.05 21.55
N GLU A 3 14.94 -0.32 20.47
CA GLU A 3 14.16 0.86 20.12
C GLU A 3 12.69 0.46 19.98
N LYS A 4 11.84 1.13 20.78
CA LYS A 4 10.39 1.04 20.66
C LYS A 4 10.01 1.74 19.36
N PHE A 5 9.94 0.97 18.28
CA PHE A 5 9.38 1.40 17.01
C PHE A 5 7.97 1.98 17.19
N THR A 6 7.83 3.29 17.13
CA THR A 6 6.54 4.00 17.01
C THR A 6 6.23 4.22 15.53
N ASN A 7 6.01 3.11 14.81
CA ASN A 7 5.37 3.14 13.49
C ASN A 7 4.05 3.92 13.62
N PRO A 8 3.67 4.85 12.71
CA PRO A 8 2.43 5.63 12.84
C PRO A 8 1.27 4.75 13.30
N GLN A 9 0.84 4.99 14.54
CA GLN A 9 -0.04 4.11 15.27
C GLN A 9 -1.48 4.30 14.78
N MET A 10 -2.00 3.25 14.13
CA MET A 10 -3.38 3.05 13.71
C MET A 10 -3.89 3.94 12.56
N LYS A 11 -4.53 3.25 11.61
CA LYS A 11 -5.36 3.77 10.50
C LYS A 11 -4.64 4.35 9.28
N THR A 12 -3.34 4.62 9.24
CA THR A 12 -2.64 5.17 8.04
C THR A 12 -2.35 4.15 6.92
N TRP A 13 -3.23 3.17 6.70
CA TRP A 13 -2.98 2.06 5.77
C TRP A 13 -2.79 2.48 4.32
N TRP A 14 -3.25 3.68 3.94
CA TRP A 14 -3.09 4.30 2.63
C TRP A 14 -1.71 4.92 2.41
N THR A 15 -0.88 5.07 3.45
CA THR A 15 0.52 5.52 3.29
C THR A 15 1.42 4.33 2.99
N LYS A 16 2.49 4.57 2.25
CA LYS A 16 3.54 3.60 1.90
C LYS A 16 4.83 4.08 2.53
N ARG A 17 5.40 3.26 3.41
CA ARG A 17 6.74 3.48 3.94
C ARG A 17 7.74 3.09 2.86
N LEU A 18 8.74 3.93 2.61
CA LEU A 18 9.71 3.69 1.53
C LEU A 18 10.99 3.02 2.04
N LEU A 19 11.65 3.62 3.04
CA LEU A 19 13.00 3.24 3.45
C LEU A 19 13.14 3.11 4.96
N SER A 20 12.74 4.14 5.68
CA SER A 20 12.72 4.21 7.14
C SER A 20 11.36 4.72 7.62
N ASP A 21 11.17 4.77 8.93
CA ASP A 21 9.98 5.38 9.54
C ASP A 21 9.93 6.90 9.36
N ASP A 22 10.92 7.51 8.71
CA ASP A 22 10.95 8.95 8.43
C ASP A 22 10.27 9.34 7.11
N TYR A 23 10.20 8.41 6.14
CA TYR A 23 9.84 8.76 4.75
C TYR A 23 8.68 7.91 4.25
N HIS A 24 7.57 8.61 4.01
CA HIS A 24 6.35 8.01 3.54
C HIS A 24 5.84 8.71 2.29
N CYS A 25 5.14 7.94 1.46
CA CYS A 25 4.37 8.49 0.38
C CYS A 25 2.92 8.03 0.43
N ALA A 26 2.04 8.83 -0.14
CA ALA A 26 0.64 8.48 -0.38
C ALA A 26 0.20 9.17 -1.66
N GLY A 27 -1.08 9.10 -2.00
CA GLY A 27 -1.61 10.10 -2.90
C GLY A 27 -2.58 11.05 -2.20
N ARG A 28 -3.33 11.84 -2.97
CA ARG A 28 -4.09 13.05 -2.60
C ARG A 28 -5.14 12.91 -1.49
N LEU A 29 -4.73 13.08 -0.25
CA LEU A 29 -5.50 12.66 0.93
C LEU A 29 -6.86 13.37 1.05
N SER A 30 -7.89 12.63 1.46
CA SER A 30 -9.14 13.24 1.96
C SER A 30 -8.90 14.00 3.27
N GLU A 31 -9.79 14.93 3.62
CA GLU A 31 -9.72 15.68 4.89
C GLU A 31 -9.60 14.76 6.12
N ARG A 32 -10.34 13.65 6.13
CA ARG A 32 -10.25 12.64 7.18
C ARG A 32 -8.87 11.99 7.23
N GLN A 33 -8.27 11.68 6.07
CA GLN A 33 -6.95 11.07 6.01
C GLN A 33 -5.84 12.05 6.42
N LEU A 34 -6.01 13.34 6.14
CA LEU A 34 -5.12 14.41 6.61
C LEU A 34 -5.11 14.48 8.13
N LYS A 35 -6.29 14.52 8.76
CA LYS A 35 -6.43 14.46 10.23
C LYS A 35 -5.81 13.19 10.81
N LEU A 36 -6.05 12.05 10.17
CA LEU A 36 -5.47 10.76 10.60
C LEU A 36 -3.95 10.68 10.36
N ALA A 37 -3.39 11.44 9.41
CA ALA A 37 -1.95 11.57 9.24
C ALA A 37 -1.35 12.41 10.38
N ALA A 38 -1.96 13.54 10.73
CA ALA A 38 -1.58 14.35 11.88
C ALA A 38 -1.65 13.55 13.19
N GLU A 39 -2.78 12.91 13.49
CA GLU A 39 -2.96 12.01 14.65
C GLU A 39 -1.97 10.82 14.63
N GLY A 40 -1.54 10.40 13.43
CA GLY A 40 -0.58 9.34 13.22
C GLY A 40 0.87 9.75 13.54
N GLY A 41 1.12 11.03 13.80
CA GLY A 41 2.43 11.56 14.18
C GLY A 41 3.29 12.05 13.01
N PHE A 42 2.72 12.31 11.83
CA PHE A 42 3.45 12.97 10.75
C PHE A 42 3.71 14.44 11.12
N ALA A 43 4.96 14.80 11.33
CA ALA A 43 5.36 16.19 11.64
C ALA A 43 5.31 17.08 10.40
N THR A 44 5.45 16.50 9.20
CA THR A 44 5.43 17.25 7.94
C THR A 44 4.65 16.49 6.87
N ILE A 45 3.76 17.19 6.18
CA ILE A 45 2.97 16.69 5.07
C ILE A 45 3.22 17.59 3.86
N PHE A 46 3.70 17.03 2.76
CA PHE A 46 3.86 17.75 1.51
C PHE A 46 2.88 17.26 0.46
N SER A 47 2.27 18.20 -0.26
CA SER A 47 1.65 17.91 -1.54
C SER A 47 2.68 18.10 -2.64
N LEU A 48 2.88 17.14 -3.53
CA LEU A 48 3.77 17.32 -4.67
C LEU A 48 3.25 18.42 -5.60
N PHE A 49 1.93 18.56 -5.74
CA PHE A 49 1.30 19.54 -6.63
C PHE A 49 0.33 20.46 -5.89
N THR A 50 0.18 21.69 -6.38
CA THR A 50 -0.93 22.58 -6.04
C THR A 50 -2.23 22.06 -6.67
N TYR A 51 -3.29 21.99 -5.88
CA TYR A 51 -4.64 21.61 -6.30
C TYR A 51 -5.56 22.83 -6.16
N PRO A 52 -6.19 23.30 -7.25
CA PRO A 52 -7.02 24.51 -7.20
C PRO A 52 -8.35 24.28 -6.48
N ASP A 53 -8.92 25.38 -5.98
CA ASP A 53 -10.16 25.41 -5.19
C ASP A 53 -11.41 25.24 -6.03
N GLU A 54 -11.36 25.70 -7.27
CA GLU A 54 -12.41 25.45 -8.24
C GLU A 54 -12.47 23.95 -8.49
N THR A 55 -13.62 23.35 -8.14
CA THR A 55 -13.92 21.92 -8.15
C THR A 55 -13.37 21.27 -9.40
N ASN A 56 -12.11 20.88 -9.34
CA ASN A 56 -11.52 19.95 -10.26
C ASN A 56 -12.10 18.61 -9.81
N ARG A 57 -13.35 18.37 -10.25
CA ARG A 57 -13.75 17.12 -10.86
C ARG A 57 -12.72 16.85 -11.94
N THR A 58 -11.51 16.48 -11.53
CA THR A 58 -10.46 16.05 -12.41
C THR A 58 -11.12 14.98 -13.26
N GLU A 59 -11.16 15.13 -14.58
CA GLU A 59 -11.86 14.19 -15.45
C GLU A 59 -11.34 12.75 -15.26
N LEU A 60 -10.11 12.61 -14.76
CA LEU A 60 -9.46 11.38 -14.31
C LEU A 60 -10.08 10.74 -13.05
N TYR A 61 -10.77 11.52 -12.22
CA TYR A 61 -11.41 11.06 -11.00
C TYR A 61 -12.88 11.44 -11.02
N ASP A 62 -13.71 10.41 -11.19
CA ASP A 62 -15.14 10.46 -10.91
C ASP A 62 -15.42 11.35 -9.69
N SER A 63 -16.20 12.41 -9.92
CA SER A 63 -16.60 13.54 -9.07
C SER A 63 -17.13 13.21 -7.66
N ARG A 64 -17.04 11.95 -7.24
CA ARG A 64 -17.57 11.38 -6.00
C ARG A 64 -16.55 11.27 -4.87
N PHE A 65 -15.28 11.57 -5.13
CA PHE A 65 -14.29 11.79 -4.07
C PHE A 65 -14.04 13.27 -3.94
N ASP A 66 -14.67 13.88 -2.95
CA ASP A 66 -14.43 15.27 -2.57
C ASP A 66 -13.05 15.34 -1.91
N LEU A 67 -12.02 15.39 -2.75
CA LEU A 67 -10.63 15.52 -2.31
C LEU A 67 -10.31 17.01 -2.17
N PRO A 68 -9.79 17.45 -1.02
CA PRO A 68 -9.58 18.86 -0.73
C PRO A 68 -8.58 19.48 -1.70
N SER A 69 -8.81 20.74 -2.07
CA SER A 69 -7.81 21.60 -2.71
C SER A 69 -6.59 21.82 -1.81
N THR A 70 -5.56 22.49 -2.31
CA THR A 70 -4.39 22.83 -1.50
C THR A 70 -4.76 23.82 -0.39
N SER A 71 -5.64 24.80 -0.65
CA SER A 71 -6.09 25.73 0.41
C SER A 71 -6.92 24.99 1.47
N GLN A 72 -7.85 24.14 1.07
CA GLN A 72 -8.65 23.33 2.00
C GLN A 72 -7.79 22.35 2.80
N THR A 73 -6.73 21.81 2.19
CA THR A 73 -5.76 20.96 2.90
C THR A 73 -5.01 21.77 3.95
N SER A 74 -4.54 22.96 3.59
CA SER A 74 -3.88 23.89 4.52
C SER A 74 -4.80 24.24 5.68
N ASP A 75 -6.06 24.57 5.41
CA ASP A 75 -7.05 24.88 6.44
C ASP A 75 -7.31 23.69 7.36
N ALA A 76 -7.47 22.49 6.79
CA ALA A 76 -7.70 21.27 7.57
C ALA A 76 -6.52 20.92 8.50
N LEU A 77 -5.29 21.17 8.06
CA LEU A 77 -4.08 20.93 8.84
C LEU A 77 -3.74 22.09 9.78
N SER A 78 -4.21 23.31 9.53
CA SER A 78 -4.00 24.46 10.44
C SER A 78 -4.60 24.26 11.83
N MET A 79 -5.57 23.34 11.95
CA MET A 79 -6.17 22.94 13.22
C MET A 79 -5.36 21.87 13.96
N CYS A 80 -4.31 21.32 13.34
CA CYS A 80 -3.41 20.35 13.93
C CYS A 80 -2.15 21.09 14.42
N GLU A 81 -1.94 21.14 15.72
CA GLU A 81 -0.70 21.67 16.29
C GLU A 81 0.50 20.86 15.74
N ASP A 82 1.60 21.54 15.43
CA ASP A 82 2.90 20.95 15.04
C ASP A 82 2.97 20.18 13.70
N VAL A 83 2.02 20.35 12.79
CA VAL A 83 2.12 19.78 11.43
C VAL A 83 2.45 20.85 10.40
N HIS A 84 3.60 20.72 9.74
CA HIS A 84 3.94 21.57 8.60
C HIS A 84 3.25 21.07 7.32
N PHE A 85 2.72 22.00 6.51
CA PHE A 85 2.16 21.70 5.19
C PHE A 85 2.62 22.70 4.12
N GLU A 86 3.02 22.16 2.97
CA GLU A 86 3.35 22.95 1.77
C GLU A 86 3.07 22.13 0.49
N ALA A 87 2.72 22.84 -0.59
CA ALA A 87 2.69 22.28 -1.94
C ALA A 87 3.98 22.60 -2.71
N ILE A 88 4.61 21.59 -3.33
CA ILE A 88 5.95 21.70 -3.90
C ILE A 88 5.94 22.29 -5.31
N LEU A 89 5.03 21.85 -6.19
CA LEU A 89 5.01 22.24 -7.60
C LEU A 89 3.65 22.80 -7.99
N GLU A 90 3.64 23.68 -8.98
CA GLU A 90 2.39 24.02 -9.67
C GLU A 90 1.87 22.82 -10.47
N ARG A 91 0.55 22.76 -10.65
CA ARG A 91 -0.08 21.68 -11.41
C ARG A 91 0.37 21.73 -12.88
N GLY A 92 0.72 20.58 -13.44
CA GLY A 92 1.17 20.46 -14.83
C GLY A 92 2.67 20.72 -15.04
N VAL A 93 3.41 21.13 -14.00
CA VAL A 93 4.87 21.15 -14.04
C VAL A 93 5.41 19.72 -14.16
N ASP A 94 6.40 19.51 -15.03
CA ASP A 94 7.05 18.21 -15.16
C ASP A 94 7.93 17.91 -13.95
N TRP A 95 7.45 16.97 -13.14
CA TRP A 95 8.13 16.52 -11.92
C TRP A 95 9.33 15.60 -12.21
N ARG A 96 9.50 15.11 -13.45
CA ARG A 96 10.54 14.14 -13.82
C ARG A 96 11.87 14.82 -14.14
N THR A 97 12.28 15.74 -13.29
CA THR A 97 13.43 16.63 -13.50
C THR A 97 14.36 16.63 -12.30
N GLU A 98 15.66 16.84 -12.52
CA GLU A 98 16.64 16.97 -11.41
C GLU A 98 16.32 18.13 -10.49
N SER A 99 15.84 19.25 -11.03
CA SER A 99 15.42 20.42 -10.25
C SER A 99 14.31 20.04 -9.26
N THR A 100 13.37 19.18 -9.65
CA THR A 100 12.33 18.68 -8.75
C THR A 100 12.93 17.80 -7.66
N VAL A 101 13.86 16.91 -7.98
CA VAL A 101 14.56 16.08 -6.98
C VAL A 101 15.33 16.95 -5.98
N PHE A 102 15.98 18.02 -6.44
CA PHE A 102 16.69 18.96 -5.56
C PHE A 102 15.76 19.79 -4.69
N LYS A 103 14.60 20.19 -5.21
CA LYS A 103 13.58 20.85 -4.39
C LYS A 103 13.04 19.90 -3.32
N VAL A 104 12.77 18.64 -3.66
CA VAL A 104 12.38 17.62 -2.67
C VAL A 104 13.50 17.42 -1.65
N LYS A 105 14.76 17.32 -2.07
CA LYS A 105 15.92 17.24 -1.17
C LYS A 105 15.96 18.38 -0.16
N GLU A 106 15.85 19.62 -0.63
CA GLU A 106 15.89 20.81 0.23
C GLU A 106 14.79 20.76 1.29
N LEU A 107 13.56 20.41 0.89
CA LEU A 107 12.44 20.30 1.81
C LEU A 107 12.65 19.16 2.81
N VAL A 108 12.97 17.95 2.36
CA VAL A 108 13.07 16.80 3.29
C VAL A 108 14.25 16.90 4.26
N GLU A 109 15.27 17.71 3.95
CA GLU A 109 16.39 18.00 4.86
C GLU A 109 16.09 19.17 5.81
N SER A 110 15.16 20.06 5.46
CA SER A 110 14.86 21.27 6.24
C SER A 110 13.74 21.08 7.27
N TYR A 111 12.90 20.05 7.11
CA TYR A 111 11.69 19.88 7.90
C TYR A 111 11.75 18.67 8.84
N GLN A 112 10.89 18.71 9.86
CA GLN A 112 10.82 17.65 10.88
C GLN A 112 10.19 16.37 10.32
N LYS A 113 10.73 15.23 10.74
CA LYS A 113 10.24 13.89 10.41
C LYS A 113 9.27 13.39 11.47
N PRO A 114 8.38 12.43 11.16
CA PRO A 114 8.18 11.76 9.87
C PRO A 114 7.55 12.65 8.79
N ILE A 115 7.99 12.46 7.54
CA ILE A 115 7.54 13.18 6.35
C ILE A 115 6.58 12.30 5.54
N LEU A 116 5.44 12.89 5.14
CA LEU A 116 4.51 12.31 4.17
C LEU A 116 4.45 13.16 2.90
N LEU A 117 5.01 12.66 1.80
CA LEU A 117 4.86 13.30 0.48
C LEU A 117 3.74 12.63 -0.30
N TYR A 118 2.73 13.37 -0.73
CA TYR A 118 1.63 12.82 -1.51
C TYR A 118 1.46 13.48 -2.89
N CYS A 119 0.93 12.76 -3.87
CA CYS A 119 0.57 13.30 -5.19
C CYS A 119 -0.74 12.68 -5.71
N ASP A 120 -1.06 12.77 -7.00
CA ASP A 120 -2.33 12.21 -7.51
C ASP A 120 -2.49 10.72 -7.31
N ASN A 121 -1.41 9.93 -7.34
CA ASN A 121 -1.47 8.47 -7.22
C ASN A 121 -0.30 7.81 -6.49
N SER A 122 0.44 8.61 -5.74
CA SER A 122 1.66 8.21 -5.02
C SER A 122 2.87 7.83 -5.89
N TYR A 123 2.69 7.61 -7.21
CA TYR A 123 3.76 7.20 -8.12
C TYR A 123 4.91 8.22 -8.15
N ALA A 124 4.59 9.49 -8.45
CA ALA A 124 5.59 10.56 -8.53
C ALA A 124 6.25 10.83 -7.17
N SER A 125 5.46 10.90 -6.09
CA SER A 125 6.00 11.10 -4.73
C SER A 125 6.93 9.97 -4.30
N ALA A 126 6.61 8.71 -4.62
CA ALA A 126 7.44 7.56 -4.28
C ALA A 126 8.76 7.59 -5.05
N PHE A 127 8.69 7.86 -6.36
CA PHE A 127 9.88 7.99 -7.18
C PHE A 127 10.80 9.10 -6.68
N LEU A 128 10.27 10.31 -6.43
CA LEU A 128 11.08 11.47 -6.06
C LEU A 128 11.81 11.27 -4.72
N LEU A 129 11.15 10.67 -3.72
CA LEU A 129 11.81 10.33 -2.45
C LEU A 129 12.92 9.29 -2.66
N LEU A 130 12.67 8.23 -3.42
CA LEU A 130 13.69 7.21 -3.72
C LEU A 130 14.88 7.79 -4.52
N ALA A 131 14.59 8.65 -5.51
CA ALA A 131 15.61 9.33 -6.31
C ALA A 131 16.45 10.30 -5.48
N TYR A 132 15.83 11.03 -4.54
CA TYR A 132 16.54 11.84 -3.55
C TYR A 132 17.52 11.00 -2.74
N HIS A 133 17.08 9.87 -2.18
CA HIS A 133 17.95 9.00 -1.39
C HIS A 133 19.08 8.40 -2.22
N ALA A 134 18.80 8.00 -3.47
CA ALA A 134 19.84 7.53 -4.39
C ALA A 134 20.88 8.62 -4.69
N TYR A 135 20.44 9.87 -4.90
CA TYR A 135 21.30 11.02 -5.11
C TYR A 135 22.20 11.33 -3.90
N VAL A 136 21.66 11.25 -2.68
CA VAL A 136 22.44 11.51 -1.45
C VAL A 136 23.44 10.38 -1.21
N THR A 137 23.01 9.14 -1.38
CA THR A 137 23.85 7.95 -1.21
C THR A 137 25.03 7.96 -2.18
N SER A 138 24.82 8.34 -3.44
CA SER A 138 25.92 8.36 -4.43
C SER A 138 27.02 9.39 -4.14
N ARG A 139 26.79 10.34 -3.23
CA ARG A 139 27.76 11.39 -2.86
C ARG A 139 28.37 11.23 -1.47
N ARG A 140 27.92 10.26 -0.68
CA ARG A 140 28.41 10.05 0.69
C ARG A 140 28.94 8.63 0.82
N GLU A 141 30.16 8.48 1.34
CA GLU A 141 30.80 7.16 1.42
C GLU A 141 30.14 6.20 2.43
N ASN A 142 29.30 6.66 3.38
CA ASN A 142 28.86 5.82 4.52
C ASN A 142 27.47 6.15 5.13
N ASP A 143 26.55 6.81 4.41
CA ASP A 143 25.24 7.14 5.01
C ASP A 143 24.21 6.02 4.84
N GLU A 144 23.54 5.67 5.95
CA GLU A 144 22.32 4.87 5.95
C GLU A 144 21.05 5.76 6.04
N PRO A 145 19.93 5.36 5.40
CA PRO A 145 19.79 4.19 4.54
C PRO A 145 20.38 4.43 3.14
N ALA A 146 21.32 3.58 2.75
CA ALA A 146 21.91 3.60 1.41
C ALA A 146 20.91 3.09 0.39
N VAL A 147 20.52 3.94 -0.56
CA VAL A 147 19.67 3.56 -1.69
C VAL A 147 20.53 3.59 -2.95
N SER A 148 20.72 2.44 -3.59
CA SER A 148 21.36 2.40 -4.91
C SER A 148 20.38 2.83 -6.02
N ASP A 149 20.90 3.13 -7.20
CA ASP A 149 20.11 3.27 -8.43
C ASP A 149 19.18 2.07 -8.66
N ARG A 150 19.67 0.84 -8.44
CA ARG A 150 18.89 -0.40 -8.54
C ARG A 150 17.77 -0.46 -7.50
N ASP A 151 18.01 0.05 -6.30
CA ASP A 151 17.01 0.06 -5.23
C ASP A 151 15.81 0.96 -5.56
N VAL A 152 16.00 2.06 -6.27
CA VAL A 152 14.88 2.91 -6.74
C VAL A 152 13.86 2.08 -7.51
N PHE A 153 14.32 1.32 -8.50
CA PHE A 153 13.44 0.48 -9.32
C PHE A 153 12.95 -0.76 -8.59
N ARG A 154 13.80 -1.40 -7.78
CA ARG A 154 13.43 -2.57 -6.99
C ARG A 154 12.32 -2.25 -5.98
N ILE A 155 12.49 -1.18 -5.20
CA ILE A 155 11.50 -0.75 -4.20
C ILE A 155 10.23 -0.27 -4.91
N GLY A 156 10.36 0.47 -6.01
CA GLY A 156 9.23 0.83 -6.88
C GLY A 156 8.41 -0.39 -7.29
N ALA A 157 9.05 -1.40 -7.89
CA ALA A 157 8.41 -2.63 -8.31
C ALA A 157 7.75 -3.39 -7.16
N LEU A 158 8.38 -3.44 -5.98
CA LEU A 158 7.82 -4.05 -4.78
C LEU A 158 6.56 -3.34 -4.28
N LEU A 159 6.50 -2.01 -4.44
CA LEU A 159 5.32 -1.20 -4.16
C LEU A 159 4.29 -1.24 -5.29
N GLY A 160 4.61 -1.91 -6.41
CA GLY A 160 3.79 -2.06 -7.60
C GLY A 160 3.94 -0.97 -8.66
N TYR A 161 4.97 -0.14 -8.57
CA TYR A 161 5.27 0.90 -9.55
C TYR A 161 6.27 0.42 -10.59
N ASP A 162 5.92 0.57 -11.86
CA ASP A 162 6.86 0.35 -12.96
C ASP A 162 7.60 1.64 -13.31
N PHE A 163 8.59 2.01 -12.49
CA PHE A 163 9.51 3.10 -12.83
C PHE A 163 10.44 2.73 -14.00
N GLY A 164 10.69 1.43 -14.16
CA GLY A 164 11.57 0.90 -15.20
C GLY A 164 11.01 1.05 -16.61
N GLY A 165 9.69 1.04 -16.75
CA GLY A 165 8.96 1.26 -17.98
C GLY A 165 8.98 2.71 -18.51
N ASP A 166 9.40 3.70 -17.71
CA ASP A 166 9.54 5.10 -18.14
C ASP A 166 11.03 5.44 -18.41
N PRO A 167 11.45 5.58 -19.68
CA PRO A 167 12.82 5.93 -20.03
C PRO A 167 13.33 7.23 -19.39
N VAL A 168 12.45 8.22 -19.17
CA VAL A 168 12.81 9.51 -18.57
C VAL A 168 13.23 9.31 -17.12
N LEU A 169 12.52 8.46 -16.38
CA LEU A 169 12.86 8.14 -14.99
C LEU A 169 14.17 7.36 -14.89
N VAL A 170 14.39 6.43 -15.82
CA VAL A 170 15.63 5.65 -15.90
C VAL A 170 16.83 6.56 -16.16
N ASP A 171 16.71 7.48 -17.11
CA ASP A 171 17.76 8.45 -17.45
C ASP A 171 18.00 9.43 -16.29
N LEU A 172 16.94 9.86 -15.59
CA LEU A 172 17.06 10.74 -14.43
C LEU A 172 17.84 10.08 -13.29
N VAL A 173 17.55 8.83 -12.92
CA VAL A 173 18.30 8.11 -11.88
C VAL A 173 19.78 7.93 -12.28
N SER A 174 20.05 7.55 -13.53
CA SER A 174 21.42 7.43 -14.04
C SER A 174 22.18 8.76 -13.92
N LYS A 175 21.53 9.88 -14.29
CA LYS A 175 22.11 11.22 -14.20
C LYS A 175 22.39 11.66 -12.76
N LEU A 176 21.44 11.43 -11.84
CA LEU A 176 21.57 11.81 -10.43
C LEU A 176 22.68 11.06 -9.70
N THR A 177 22.84 9.78 -10.02
CA THR A 177 23.79 8.87 -9.37
C THR A 177 25.16 8.86 -10.03
N GLY A 178 25.27 9.27 -11.30
CA GLY A 178 26.48 9.15 -12.11
C GLY A 178 26.75 7.74 -12.62
N ASN A 179 25.87 6.78 -12.31
CA ASN A 179 26.00 5.40 -12.78
C ASN A 179 25.46 5.25 -14.21
N PRO A 180 25.99 4.31 -15.00
CA PRO A 180 25.42 3.97 -16.30
C PRO A 180 23.96 3.56 -16.19
N ARG A 181 23.18 3.88 -17.23
CA ARG A 181 21.80 3.42 -17.37
C ARG A 181 21.70 1.92 -17.16
N LEU A 182 20.78 1.50 -16.28
CA LEU A 182 20.48 0.09 -16.07
C LEU A 182 19.91 -0.51 -17.36
N SER A 183 20.52 -1.59 -17.83
CA SER A 183 20.05 -2.34 -19.02
C SER A 183 18.75 -3.11 -18.76
N ARG A 184 18.46 -3.43 -17.49
CA ARG A 184 17.24 -4.08 -17.04
C ARG A 184 16.84 -3.56 -15.68
N THR A 185 15.58 -3.16 -15.55
CA THR A 185 14.95 -2.71 -14.32
C THR A 185 13.93 -3.75 -13.85
N PRO A 186 13.76 -3.94 -12.53
CA PRO A 186 12.66 -4.74 -12.01
C PRO A 186 11.30 -4.15 -12.41
N SER A 187 10.35 -5.03 -12.74
CA SER A 187 8.95 -4.65 -12.98
C SER A 187 8.06 -5.20 -11.85
N PRO A 188 6.92 -4.56 -11.57
CA PRO A 188 5.93 -5.07 -10.63
C PRO A 188 5.51 -6.50 -10.96
N ASP A 189 5.52 -7.37 -9.94
CA ASP A 189 4.91 -8.70 -10.05
C ASP A 189 3.44 -8.58 -9.61
N THR A 190 2.62 -7.98 -10.47
CA THR A 190 1.19 -7.74 -10.21
C THR A 190 0.34 -8.12 -11.41
N ALA A 191 -0.75 -8.86 -11.18
CA ALA A 191 -1.67 -9.30 -12.23
C ALA A 191 -2.50 -8.15 -12.85
N VAL A 192 -2.54 -6.99 -12.19
CA VAL A 192 -3.29 -5.80 -12.62
C VAL A 192 -2.29 -4.69 -12.93
N SER A 193 -2.03 -4.42 -14.21
CA SER A 193 -1.00 -3.47 -14.65
C SER A 193 -1.24 -2.02 -14.20
N ASN A 194 -2.50 -1.64 -14.02
CA ASN A 194 -2.90 -0.25 -13.71
C ASN A 194 -3.50 -0.15 -12.29
N TRP A 195 -3.14 -1.04 -11.37
CA TRP A 195 -3.69 -1.03 -10.01
C TRP A 195 -3.44 0.31 -9.28
N TYR A 196 -2.38 1.04 -9.66
CA TYR A 196 -2.04 2.35 -9.09
C TYR A 196 -3.09 3.42 -9.41
N ASP A 197 -3.98 3.22 -10.40
CA ASP A 197 -5.15 4.08 -10.58
C ASP A 197 -6.16 3.93 -9.41
N LEU A 198 -6.02 2.85 -8.63
CA LEU A 198 -6.73 2.56 -7.38
C LEU A 198 -5.83 2.59 -6.15
N TYR A 199 -4.69 3.26 -6.19
CA TYR A 199 -3.76 3.32 -5.06
C TYR A 199 -4.45 3.78 -3.74
N TRP A 200 -5.55 4.54 -3.86
CA TRP A 200 -6.45 4.94 -2.78
C TRP A 200 -7.01 3.79 -1.97
N ILE A 201 -7.22 2.69 -2.67
CA ILE A 201 -8.07 1.60 -2.23
C ILE A 201 -7.21 0.41 -1.87
N MET A 202 -6.09 0.12 -2.55
CA MET A 202 -5.35 -1.12 -2.28
C MET A 202 -3.83 -1.00 -2.49
N LYS A 203 -3.10 -1.95 -1.90
CA LYS A 203 -1.66 -2.18 -2.11
C LYS A 203 -1.45 -3.56 -2.73
N PRO A 204 -0.56 -3.73 -3.71
CA PRO A 204 -0.20 -5.06 -4.19
C PRO A 204 0.62 -5.77 -3.12
N VAL A 205 0.40 -7.07 -3.01
CA VAL A 205 1.21 -7.96 -2.18
C VAL A 205 2.14 -8.75 -3.09
N TYR A 206 1.56 -9.54 -3.97
CA TYR A 206 2.28 -10.41 -4.91
C TYR A 206 1.30 -10.96 -5.94
N LYS A 207 1.65 -10.87 -7.23
CA LYS A 207 0.84 -11.35 -8.36
C LYS A 207 -0.60 -10.84 -8.28
N GLU A 208 -1.55 -11.73 -8.01
CA GLU A 208 -2.98 -11.46 -7.97
C GLU A 208 -3.46 -10.98 -6.59
N PHE A 209 -2.62 -10.97 -5.56
CA PHE A 209 -3.00 -10.56 -4.21
C PHE A 209 -2.82 -9.06 -3.99
N PHE A 210 -3.89 -8.44 -3.52
CA PHE A 210 -3.96 -7.04 -3.10
C PHE A 210 -4.53 -6.95 -1.69
N ILE A 211 -4.21 -5.87 -0.99
CA ILE A 211 -4.69 -5.62 0.37
C ILE A 211 -5.26 -4.22 0.53
N CYS A 212 -6.23 -4.07 1.40
CA CYS A 212 -6.75 -2.76 1.77
C CYS A 212 -7.26 -2.65 3.19
N GLY A 213 -7.36 -1.40 3.66
CA GLY A 213 -8.14 -1.09 4.85
C GLY A 213 -9.62 -0.93 4.53
N GLN A 214 -10.30 -0.14 5.35
CA GLN A 214 -11.71 0.13 5.11
C GLN A 214 -11.87 1.03 3.89
N PHE A 215 -12.66 0.56 2.92
CA PHE A 215 -13.08 1.31 1.74
C PHE A 215 -14.57 1.70 1.88
N GLN A 216 -15.00 2.73 1.14
CA GLN A 216 -16.37 3.22 1.01
C GLN A 216 -17.08 2.58 -0.19
N SER A 217 -18.42 2.59 -0.20
CA SER A 217 -19.22 1.98 -1.28
C SER A 217 -18.92 2.57 -2.67
N ASN A 218 -18.64 3.86 -2.76
CA ASN A 218 -18.23 4.52 -4.01
C ASN A 218 -16.87 4.02 -4.56
N HIS A 219 -16.08 3.26 -3.79
CA HIS A 219 -14.86 2.61 -4.29
C HIS A 219 -15.15 1.33 -5.10
N LEU A 220 -16.28 0.66 -4.87
CA LEU A 220 -16.58 -0.67 -5.45
C LEU A 220 -16.60 -0.66 -6.98
N GLN A 221 -17.20 0.36 -7.59
CA GLN A 221 -17.21 0.49 -9.04
C GLN A 221 -15.80 0.63 -9.63
N ARG A 222 -14.87 1.25 -8.90
CA ARG A 222 -13.49 1.38 -9.35
C ARG A 222 -12.70 0.07 -9.17
N ILE A 223 -12.88 -0.57 -8.01
CA ILE A 223 -12.38 -1.94 -7.72
C ILE A 223 -12.77 -2.89 -8.86
N ALA A 224 -14.04 -2.88 -9.27
CA ALA A 224 -14.53 -3.71 -10.37
C ALA A 224 -13.88 -3.34 -11.72
N LYS A 225 -13.72 -2.03 -12.01
CA LYS A 225 -13.15 -1.55 -13.28
C LYS A 225 -11.71 -1.99 -13.53
N VAL A 226 -10.88 -2.15 -12.49
CA VAL A 226 -9.50 -2.66 -12.69
C VAL A 226 -9.40 -4.17 -12.81
N GLY A 227 -10.54 -4.87 -12.76
CA GLY A 227 -10.57 -6.30 -12.96
C GLY A 227 -10.31 -7.12 -11.69
N LEU A 228 -10.49 -6.56 -10.49
CA LEU A 228 -10.60 -7.38 -9.28
C LEU A 228 -11.81 -8.31 -9.38
N LYS A 229 -11.61 -9.57 -9.01
CA LYS A 229 -12.61 -10.65 -9.13
C LYS A 229 -13.10 -11.14 -7.79
N VAL A 230 -12.23 -11.14 -6.78
CA VAL A 230 -12.53 -11.65 -5.46
C VAL A 230 -12.24 -10.60 -4.40
N LEU A 231 -13.16 -10.46 -3.45
CA LEU A 231 -13.01 -9.58 -2.30
C LEU A 231 -13.15 -10.39 -1.02
N ILE A 232 -12.12 -10.35 -0.18
CA ILE A 232 -12.06 -11.11 1.05
C ILE A 232 -12.16 -10.16 2.24
N ASN A 233 -13.24 -10.27 3.01
CA ASN A 233 -13.49 -9.42 4.17
C ASN A 233 -12.97 -10.07 5.46
N CYS A 234 -11.95 -9.47 6.07
CA CYS A 234 -11.39 -9.88 7.36
C CYS A 234 -11.93 -9.04 8.53
N ARG A 235 -13.00 -8.27 8.32
CA ARG A 235 -13.65 -7.49 9.40
C ARG A 235 -14.65 -8.35 10.14
N THR A 236 -14.50 -8.39 11.45
CA THR A 236 -15.54 -8.81 12.39
C THR A 236 -16.58 -7.69 12.49
N GLY A 237 -17.65 -7.76 11.72
CA GLY A 237 -18.81 -6.87 11.86
C GLY A 237 -19.76 -7.38 12.95
N LYS A 238 -20.52 -6.49 13.60
CA LYS A 238 -21.78 -6.89 14.22
C LYS A 238 -22.79 -7.01 13.07
N PRO A 239 -23.51 -8.13 12.90
CA PRO A 239 -24.59 -8.18 11.93
C PRO A 239 -25.59 -7.07 12.27
N ASN A 240 -25.93 -6.22 11.29
CA ASN A 240 -27.08 -5.34 11.38
C ASN A 240 -28.25 -6.04 10.67
N PRO A 241 -29.26 -6.55 11.39
CA PRO A 241 -30.37 -7.29 10.79
C PRO A 241 -31.19 -6.48 9.79
N GLU A 242 -31.12 -5.14 9.85
CA GLU A 242 -31.96 -4.23 9.05
C GLU A 242 -31.30 -3.77 7.74
N GLU A 243 -30.01 -4.05 7.53
CA GLU A 243 -29.32 -3.70 6.28
C GLU A 243 -29.48 -4.82 5.24
N THR A 244 -30.55 -4.75 4.45
CA THR A 244 -30.69 -5.53 3.21
C THR A 244 -29.57 -5.16 2.25
N ARG A 245 -28.59 -6.05 2.06
CA ARG A 245 -27.43 -5.84 1.17
C ARG A 245 -27.85 -5.86 -0.29
N GLN A 246 -27.26 -4.99 -1.10
CA GLN A 246 -27.45 -4.98 -2.55
C GLN A 246 -26.65 -6.11 -3.23
N PRO A 247 -27.14 -6.66 -4.36
CA PRO A 247 -26.43 -7.66 -5.15
C PRO A 247 -25.30 -7.01 -5.97
N GLU A 248 -24.08 -7.54 -5.85
CA GLU A 248 -22.95 -7.18 -6.72
C GLU A 248 -22.22 -8.46 -7.17
N ASP A 249 -21.66 -8.47 -8.40
CA ASP A 249 -20.95 -9.60 -9.03
C ASP A 249 -19.57 -9.93 -8.42
N VAL A 250 -19.30 -9.47 -7.20
CA VAL A 250 -18.03 -9.69 -6.50
C VAL A 250 -18.20 -10.87 -5.55
N VAL A 251 -17.32 -11.89 -5.67
CA VAL A 251 -17.28 -12.98 -4.70
C VAL A 251 -16.79 -12.41 -3.36
N LEU A 252 -17.72 -12.11 -2.45
CA LEU A 252 -17.43 -11.70 -1.10
C LEU A 252 -17.12 -12.94 -0.25
N LEU A 253 -15.84 -13.19 0.04
CA LEU A 253 -15.45 -14.24 0.97
C LEU A 253 -15.33 -13.66 2.35
N ASN A 254 -16.19 -14.11 3.27
CA ASN A 254 -16.09 -13.76 4.68
C ASN A 254 -15.58 -14.96 5.47
N ILE A 255 -14.41 -14.84 6.08
CA ILE A 255 -13.72 -15.96 6.75
C ILE A 255 -14.17 -16.03 8.22
N SER A 256 -15.48 -16.20 8.44
CA SER A 256 -16.04 -16.54 9.73
C SER A 256 -17.37 -17.31 9.57
N GLY A 257 -17.31 -18.63 9.74
CA GLY A 257 -18.47 -19.55 9.80
C GLY A 257 -18.47 -20.64 8.73
N ARG A 258 -18.59 -21.91 9.15
CA ARG A 258 -18.74 -23.10 8.28
C ARG A 258 -20.11 -23.09 7.58
N VAL A 259 -20.18 -23.60 6.34
CA VAL A 259 -21.05 -24.71 5.85
C VAL A 259 -21.10 -24.73 4.31
N ASP A 260 -21.37 -25.93 3.81
CA ASP A 260 -21.25 -26.54 2.50
C ASP A 260 -21.91 -25.85 1.26
N THR A 261 -21.39 -26.27 0.11
CA THR A 261 -21.58 -25.71 -1.25
C THR A 261 -22.94 -26.01 -1.92
N LYS A 262 -23.46 -25.02 -2.67
CA LYS A 262 -23.83 -25.09 -4.13
C LYS A 262 -24.79 -23.95 -4.53
N GLY A 263 -24.39 -23.12 -5.49
CA GLY A 263 -25.29 -22.19 -6.20
C GLY A 263 -24.69 -20.80 -6.41
N ASP A 264 -25.04 -20.17 -7.53
CA ASP A 264 -24.60 -18.86 -8.01
C ASP A 264 -24.23 -17.81 -6.95
N LEU A 265 -23.09 -17.16 -7.21
CA LEU A 265 -22.42 -15.95 -6.66
C LEU A 265 -23.18 -14.92 -5.79
N THR A 266 -24.11 -15.32 -4.92
CA THR A 266 -24.94 -14.38 -4.14
C THR A 266 -24.97 -14.59 -2.64
N ASN A 267 -24.29 -15.60 -2.07
CA ASN A 267 -24.39 -15.82 -0.62
C ASN A 267 -23.04 -16.13 0.03
N PHE A 268 -22.53 -15.15 0.78
CA PHE A 268 -21.62 -15.42 1.90
C PHE A 268 -21.97 -14.48 3.07
N PHE A 269 -22.61 -15.08 4.07
CA PHE A 269 -22.92 -14.44 5.34
C PHE A 269 -21.78 -14.66 6.34
N ALA A 270 -21.60 -13.65 7.18
CA ALA A 270 -20.82 -13.73 8.41
C ALA A 270 -21.64 -14.52 9.43
N GLU A 271 -21.09 -15.59 10.00
CA GLU A 271 -21.50 -16.05 11.32
C GLU A 271 -20.37 -15.85 12.35
N GLU A 272 -20.79 -15.73 13.60
CA GLU A 272 -20.29 -14.78 14.59
C GLU A 272 -18.96 -15.10 15.28
N GLY A 273 -18.34 -14.02 15.81
CA GLY A 273 -17.39 -14.08 16.90
C GLY A 273 -16.51 -12.81 17.00
N PRO A 274 -16.70 -11.91 17.97
CA PRO A 274 -15.70 -10.90 18.28
C PRO A 274 -14.47 -11.62 18.84
N ASN A 275 -13.37 -11.62 18.07
CA ASN A 275 -12.10 -12.29 18.37
C ASN A 275 -12.02 -13.79 18.05
N ILE A 276 -12.52 -14.26 16.90
CA ILE A 276 -12.02 -15.55 16.39
C ILE A 276 -10.49 -15.39 16.20
N PRO A 277 -9.66 -16.16 16.93
CA PRO A 277 -8.23 -16.12 16.72
C PRO A 277 -7.95 -16.63 15.30
N PHE A 278 -6.92 -16.07 14.68
CA PHE A 278 -6.34 -16.53 13.44
C PHE A 278 -5.55 -17.72 13.90
N THR A 279 -6.23 -18.86 13.91
CA THR A 279 -5.69 -20.17 14.28
C THR A 279 -5.20 -20.87 13.03
N LEU A 280 -4.42 -21.92 13.23
CA LEU A 280 -4.05 -22.85 12.16
C LEU A 280 -5.28 -23.37 11.42
N ASP A 281 -6.38 -23.68 12.12
CA ASP A 281 -7.62 -24.14 11.49
C ASP A 281 -8.25 -23.11 10.55
N THR A 282 -8.32 -21.85 10.97
CA THR A 282 -8.86 -20.77 10.11
C THR A 282 -7.96 -20.49 8.92
N TRP A 283 -6.65 -20.63 9.10
CA TRP A 283 -5.68 -20.54 8.02
C TRP A 283 -5.81 -21.72 7.05
N GLY A 284 -5.94 -22.95 7.55
CA GLY A 284 -6.11 -24.16 6.75
C GLY A 284 -7.34 -24.06 5.83
N GLN A 285 -8.47 -23.58 6.34
CA GLN A 285 -9.66 -23.33 5.51
C GLN A 285 -9.41 -22.34 4.37
N TYR A 286 -8.67 -21.27 4.64
CA TYR A 286 -8.31 -20.29 3.64
C TYR A 286 -7.34 -20.87 2.61
N ALA A 287 -6.30 -21.57 3.07
CA ALA A 287 -5.31 -22.23 2.24
C ALA A 287 -5.96 -23.29 1.32
N ASP A 288 -6.88 -24.09 1.85
CA ASP A 288 -7.64 -25.08 1.10
C ASP A 288 -8.55 -24.43 0.06
N PHE A 289 -9.27 -23.37 0.42
CA PHE A 289 -10.07 -22.60 -0.53
C PHE A 289 -9.21 -22.08 -1.70
N MET A 290 -8.08 -21.44 -1.40
CA MET A 290 -7.17 -20.92 -2.41
C MET A 290 -6.59 -22.02 -3.31
N LYS A 291 -6.28 -23.18 -2.75
CA LYS A 291 -5.78 -24.34 -3.49
C LYS A 291 -6.85 -24.95 -4.40
N ASN A 292 -8.09 -24.99 -3.94
CA ASN A 292 -9.22 -25.55 -4.70
C ASN A 292 -9.78 -24.59 -5.76
N HIS A 293 -9.37 -23.33 -5.74
CA HIS A 293 -9.78 -22.32 -6.70
C HIS A 293 -8.55 -21.59 -7.29
N PRO A 294 -7.74 -22.25 -8.13
CA PRO A 294 -6.54 -21.64 -8.71
C PRO A 294 -6.86 -20.44 -9.61
N ASP A 295 -8.04 -20.44 -10.24
CA ASP A 295 -8.46 -19.50 -11.30
C ASP A 295 -9.31 -18.31 -10.81
N LEU A 296 -9.25 -17.98 -9.51
CA LEU A 296 -10.03 -16.87 -8.92
C LEU A 296 -9.75 -15.50 -9.54
N GLY A 297 -8.63 -15.34 -10.25
CA GLY A 297 -8.17 -14.04 -10.75
C GLY A 297 -7.70 -13.12 -9.60
N PRO A 298 -7.59 -11.80 -9.84
CA PRO A 298 -7.15 -10.83 -8.84
C PRO A 298 -8.03 -10.77 -7.57
N ILE A 299 -7.37 -10.88 -6.43
CA ILE A 299 -7.95 -11.02 -5.09
C ILE A 299 -7.58 -9.80 -4.25
N MET A 300 -8.57 -9.11 -3.71
CA MET A 300 -8.37 -8.05 -2.73
C MET A 300 -8.80 -8.53 -1.34
N VAL A 301 -7.87 -8.53 -0.40
CA VAL A 301 -8.15 -8.81 1.02
C VAL A 301 -8.31 -7.49 1.76
N HIS A 302 -9.35 -7.34 2.58
CA HIS A 302 -9.60 -6.10 3.28
C HIS A 302 -9.90 -6.28 4.77
N CYS A 303 -9.54 -5.30 5.58
CA CYS A 303 -9.97 -5.23 6.98
C CYS A 303 -10.22 -3.78 7.41
N LYS A 304 -10.25 -3.49 8.72
CA LYS A 304 -10.46 -2.10 9.20
C LYS A 304 -9.26 -1.20 8.87
N THR A 305 -8.05 -1.69 9.10
CA THR A 305 -6.80 -0.92 9.06
C THR A 305 -5.77 -1.49 8.08
N GLY A 306 -6.16 -2.43 7.22
CA GLY A 306 -5.23 -3.17 6.36
C GLY A 306 -4.34 -4.19 7.07
N PHE A 307 -4.19 -4.14 8.40
CA PHE A 307 -3.27 -5.01 9.14
C PHE A 307 -3.56 -6.52 8.97
N ARG A 308 -4.76 -6.97 9.35
CA ARG A 308 -5.17 -8.39 9.19
C ARG A 308 -5.13 -8.83 7.72
N ALA A 309 -5.54 -7.93 6.83
CA ALA A 309 -5.53 -8.18 5.39
C ALA A 309 -4.11 -8.41 4.87
N GLY A 310 -3.16 -7.55 5.28
CA GLY A 310 -1.73 -7.68 5.01
C GLY A 310 -1.20 -9.04 5.41
N GLN A 311 -1.42 -9.42 6.68
CA GLN A 311 -0.93 -10.69 7.20
C GLN A 311 -1.51 -11.88 6.45
N LEU A 312 -2.84 -11.90 6.23
CA LEU A 312 -3.50 -12.98 5.51
C LEU A 312 -3.01 -13.08 4.06
N ALA A 313 -3.00 -11.97 3.32
CA ALA A 313 -2.64 -11.98 1.90
C ALA A 313 -1.17 -12.34 1.65
N ILE A 314 -0.25 -11.95 2.56
CA ILE A 314 1.17 -12.34 2.45
C ILE A 314 1.33 -13.84 2.66
N LEU A 315 0.71 -14.40 3.70
CA LEU A 315 0.75 -15.84 3.97
C LEU A 315 0.08 -16.61 2.82
N ALA A 316 -1.05 -16.10 2.32
CA ALA A 316 -1.77 -16.64 1.17
C ALA A 316 -0.89 -16.73 -0.08
N ALA A 317 -0.22 -15.63 -0.41
CA ALA A 317 0.70 -15.58 -1.54
C ALA A 317 1.85 -16.56 -1.37
N ALA A 318 2.45 -16.62 -0.17
CA ALA A 318 3.56 -17.52 0.10
C ALA A 318 3.14 -18.99 -0.01
N TYR A 319 1.98 -19.36 0.51
CA TYR A 319 1.47 -20.73 0.37
C TYR A 319 1.13 -21.08 -1.08
N LYS A 320 0.44 -20.19 -1.81
CA LYS A 320 0.04 -20.46 -3.20
C LYS A 320 1.23 -20.59 -4.14
N TYR A 321 2.30 -19.84 -3.89
CA TYR A 321 3.46 -19.74 -4.78
C TYR A 321 4.73 -20.35 -4.22
N ASP A 322 4.61 -21.12 -3.14
CA ASP A 322 5.72 -21.81 -2.49
C ASP A 322 6.91 -20.88 -2.15
N LEU A 323 6.60 -19.74 -1.53
CA LEU A 323 7.59 -18.71 -1.19
C LEU A 323 8.14 -18.95 0.22
N SER A 324 9.44 -18.70 0.38
CA SER A 324 10.12 -18.91 1.65
C SER A 324 9.61 -18.00 2.78
N SER A 325 9.84 -18.41 4.02
CA SER A 325 9.61 -17.58 5.21
C SER A 325 10.37 -16.26 5.17
N LYS A 326 11.59 -16.28 4.61
CA LYS A 326 12.38 -15.07 4.40
C LYS A 326 11.60 -14.10 3.50
N TRP A 327 11.04 -14.59 2.39
CA TRP A 327 10.20 -13.77 1.52
C TRP A 327 8.99 -13.20 2.28
N VAL A 328 8.34 -14.00 3.13
CA VAL A 328 7.19 -13.55 3.93
C VAL A 328 7.56 -12.41 4.87
N LEU A 329 8.67 -12.56 5.62
CA LEU A 329 9.16 -11.55 6.55
C LEU A 329 9.60 -10.27 5.82
N ASP A 330 10.34 -10.41 4.73
CA ASP A 330 10.77 -9.29 3.90
C ASP A 330 9.55 -8.54 3.33
N ARG A 331 8.57 -9.27 2.77
CA ARG A 331 7.36 -8.68 2.19
C ARG A 331 6.52 -7.96 3.23
N ALA A 332 6.37 -8.53 4.43
CA ALA A 332 5.68 -7.87 5.53
C ALA A 332 6.38 -6.58 5.94
N ALA A 333 7.71 -6.60 6.08
CA ALA A 333 8.50 -5.42 6.41
C ALA A 333 8.33 -4.31 5.35
N ILE A 334 8.41 -4.66 4.07
CA ILE A 334 8.20 -3.73 2.94
C ILE A 334 6.82 -3.09 3.00
N LEU A 335 5.77 -3.89 3.25
CA LEU A 335 4.40 -3.39 3.29
C LEU A 335 4.04 -2.67 4.61
N GLY A 336 4.97 -2.61 5.57
CA GLY A 336 4.80 -1.94 6.85
C GLY A 336 4.07 -2.77 7.91
N TYR A 337 4.02 -4.09 7.74
CA TYR A 337 3.40 -5.02 8.68
C TYR A 337 4.44 -5.76 9.52
N LYS A 338 4.11 -5.98 10.79
CA LYS A 338 4.87 -6.85 11.68
C LYS A 338 4.15 -8.19 11.78
N LEU A 339 4.82 -9.27 11.36
CA LEU A 339 4.32 -10.63 11.52
C LEU A 339 4.71 -11.26 12.88
N ALA A 340 5.49 -10.55 13.70
CA ALA A 340 6.08 -11.05 14.93
C ALA A 340 5.13 -11.12 16.14
N SER A 341 3.85 -11.48 15.97
CA SER A 341 3.04 -11.88 17.12
C SER A 341 3.05 -13.39 17.26
N GLU A 342 3.09 -13.89 18.50
CA GLU A 342 3.10 -15.33 18.82
C GLU A 342 2.02 -16.12 18.05
N ARG A 343 0.92 -15.44 17.72
CA ARG A 343 -0.22 -15.98 16.96
C ARG A 343 0.11 -16.34 15.51
N TYR A 344 1.01 -15.61 14.84
CA TYR A 344 1.40 -15.89 13.46
C TYR A 344 2.67 -16.74 13.36
N ASN A 345 3.50 -16.76 14.40
CA ASN A 345 4.71 -17.59 14.42
C ASN A 345 4.38 -19.07 14.19
N LYS A 346 3.32 -19.62 14.80
CA LYS A 346 2.90 -21.01 14.57
C LYS A 346 2.52 -21.30 13.11
N VAL A 347 1.84 -20.35 12.45
CA VAL A 347 1.47 -20.48 11.02
C VAL A 347 2.73 -20.39 10.16
N LEU A 348 3.64 -19.47 10.48
CA LEU A 348 4.92 -19.33 9.80
C LEU A 348 5.80 -20.57 9.99
N GLU A 349 5.84 -21.15 11.19
CA GLU A 349 6.53 -22.40 11.53
C GLU A 349 5.97 -23.57 10.72
N GLU A 350 4.65 -23.72 10.61
CA GLU A 350 4.05 -24.78 9.78
C GLU A 350 4.35 -24.60 8.28
N LEU A 351 4.33 -23.35 7.78
CA LEU A 351 4.77 -23.04 6.41
C LEU A 351 6.25 -23.35 6.20
N LEU A 352 7.08 -23.08 7.22
CA LEU A 352 8.51 -23.37 7.23
C LEU A 352 8.79 -24.88 7.18
N GLU A 353 8.10 -25.68 7.99
CA GLU A 353 8.28 -27.13 8.05
C GLU A 353 7.91 -27.84 6.74
N LYS A 354 6.95 -27.30 5.98
CA LYS A 354 6.57 -27.84 4.66
C LYS A 354 7.61 -27.60 3.58
N ASN A 355 8.36 -26.49 3.66
CA ASN A 355 9.30 -26.08 2.62
C ASN A 355 10.73 -26.59 2.86
N VAL A 356 11.12 -26.86 4.10
CA VAL A 356 12.43 -27.50 4.40
C VAL A 356 12.52 -28.91 3.81
N ASN A 357 11.39 -29.60 3.60
CA ASN A 357 11.36 -30.95 3.04
C ASN A 357 11.32 -31.01 1.50
N GLN A 358 11.52 -29.88 0.80
CA GLN A 358 11.52 -29.84 -0.68
C GLN A 358 12.87 -29.42 -1.31
N ASP A 359 13.84 -29.04 -0.48
CA ASP A 359 15.21 -28.69 -0.92
C ASP A 359 16.23 -29.86 -0.71
N ASP A 360 15.75 -31.05 -0.30
CA ASP A 360 16.47 -32.33 -0.31
C ASP A 360 15.92 -33.23 -1.43
#